data_AF-A0A355R2N9-F1
#
_entry.id   AF-A0A355R2N9-F1
#
_cell.length_a   1.000
_cell.length_b   1.000
_cell.length_c   1.000
_cell.angle_alpha   90.00
_cell.angle_beta   90.00
_cell.angle_gamma   90.00
#
_symmetry.space_group_name_H-M   'P 1'
#
loop_
_entity.id
_entity.type
_entity.pdbx_description
1 polymer ?
#
loop_
_entity_poly.entity_id
_entity_poly.type
_entity_poly.pdbx_seq_one_letter_code
_entity_poly.pdbx_strand_id
1 'polypeptide(L)'
;MKRFLVSAALLLPFGAQAESVEDKYPGDWNWEYNTAISASLAQAKVKGCGIIRYRVSRDSSSEFLVYCSNDNENWKAYLVWPNINKVLGPYQPDPSLP
;
A
#
# COMPACT_ATOMS: atom_id res chain seq x y z
N MET A 1 -22.08 -29.71 -50.60
CA MET A 1 -21.96 -30.01 -49.16
C MET A 1 -20.66 -29.35 -48.66
N LYS A 2 -20.72 -28.26 -47.90
CA LYS A 2 -19.50 -27.61 -47.37
C LYS A 2 -19.79 -27.19 -45.94
N ARG A 3 -19.24 -27.97 -45.00
CA ARG A 3 -19.46 -27.81 -43.56
C ARG A 3 -18.66 -26.58 -43.10
N PHE A 4 -19.35 -25.56 -42.61
CA PHE A 4 -18.74 -24.46 -41.89
C PHE A 4 -18.40 -24.95 -40.48
N LEU A 5 -17.11 -25.04 -40.16
CA LEU A 5 -16.63 -25.27 -38.80
C LEU A 5 -16.61 -23.91 -38.09
N VAL A 6 -17.59 -23.67 -37.23
CA VAL A 6 -17.60 -22.52 -36.32
C VAL A 6 -16.59 -22.79 -35.22
N SER A 7 -15.45 -22.10 -35.25
CA SER A 7 -14.48 -22.12 -34.16
C SER A 7 -15.00 -21.22 -33.03
N ALA A 8 -15.45 -21.83 -31.94
CA ALA A 8 -15.77 -21.11 -30.71
C ALA A 8 -14.45 -20.69 -30.03
N ALA A 9 -14.06 -19.43 -30.20
CA ALA A 9 -12.97 -18.85 -29.43
C ALA A 9 -13.44 -18.69 -27.97
N LEU A 10 -12.96 -19.56 -27.08
CA LEU A 10 -13.11 -19.41 -25.64
C LEU A 10 -12.34 -18.16 -25.18
N LEU A 11 -13.07 -17.07 -24.97
CA LEU A 11 -12.58 -15.89 -24.27
C LEU A 11 -12.44 -16.25 -22.78
N LEU A 12 -11.25 -16.71 -22.38
CA LEU A 12 -10.92 -16.83 -20.96
C LEU A 12 -10.86 -15.40 -20.37
N PRO A 13 -11.59 -15.11 -19.28
CA PRO A 13 -11.43 -13.84 -18.60
C PRO A 13 -10.03 -13.84 -17.99
N PHE A 14 -9.16 -12.96 -18.48
CA PHE A 14 -7.94 -12.61 -17.78
C PHE A 14 -8.36 -11.92 -16.48
N GLY A 15 -8.53 -12.70 -15.41
CA GLY A 15 -8.68 -12.18 -14.07
C GLY A 15 -7.38 -11.49 -13.71
N ALA A 16 -7.38 -10.16 -13.72
CA ALA A 16 -6.30 -9.39 -13.11
C ALA A 16 -6.28 -9.75 -11.62
N GLN A 17 -5.29 -10.55 -11.20
CA GLN A 17 -5.06 -10.78 -9.79
C GLN A 17 -4.54 -9.47 -9.21
N ALA A 18 -5.28 -8.90 -8.25
CA ALA A 18 -4.77 -7.78 -7.48
C ALA A 18 -3.56 -8.28 -6.68
N GLU A 19 -2.44 -7.60 -6.84
CA GLU A 19 -1.24 -7.86 -6.06
C GLU A 19 -1.54 -7.70 -4.56
N SER A 20 -0.99 -8.60 -3.73
CA SER A 20 -1.16 -8.51 -2.28
C SER A 20 -0.39 -7.32 -1.71
N VAL A 21 -0.83 -6.78 -0.57
CA VAL A 21 -0.11 -5.68 0.08
C VAL A 21 1.28 -6.13 0.54
N GLU A 22 1.44 -7.38 0.95
CA GLU A 22 2.74 -7.97 1.31
C GLU A 22 3.71 -8.03 0.12
N ASP A 23 3.23 -8.42 -1.06
CA ASP A 23 4.08 -8.48 -2.26
C ASP A 23 4.53 -7.09 -2.71
N LYS A 24 3.66 -6.09 -2.58
CA LYS A 24 3.94 -4.70 -2.95
C LYS A 24 4.84 -3.99 -1.93
N TYR A 25 4.71 -4.32 -0.65
CA TYR A 25 5.48 -3.74 0.46
C TYR A 25 6.20 -4.86 1.24
N PRO A 26 7.24 -5.44 0.65
CA PRO A 26 7.92 -6.59 1.23
C PRO A 26 8.80 -6.20 2.43
N GLY A 27 9.17 -7.21 3.22
CA GLY A 27 10.11 -7.08 4.32
C GLY A 27 9.47 -6.68 5.66
N ASP A 28 10.30 -6.60 6.69
CA ASP A 28 9.86 -6.29 8.04
C ASP A 28 9.48 -4.82 8.22
N TRP A 29 8.71 -4.54 9.26
CA TRP A 29 8.42 -3.17 9.67
C TRP A 29 9.68 -2.43 10.11
N ASN A 30 9.93 -1.28 9.48
CA ASN A 30 10.91 -0.32 9.97
C ASN A 30 10.27 0.57 11.04
N TRP A 31 10.90 0.63 12.21
CA TRP A 31 10.48 1.41 13.38
C TRP A 31 11.36 2.64 13.64
N GLU A 32 12.40 2.85 12.82
CA GLU A 32 13.28 4.00 12.94
C GLU A 32 12.54 5.28 12.55
N TYR A 33 12.96 6.39 13.17
CA TYR A 33 12.38 7.68 12.86
C TYR A 33 12.75 8.12 11.44
N ASN A 34 11.74 8.41 10.61
CA ASN A 34 11.92 8.90 9.25
C ASN A 34 11.35 10.32 9.11
N THR A 35 12.24 11.32 9.06
CA THR A 35 11.86 12.74 9.00
C THR A 35 10.99 13.08 7.81
N ALA A 36 11.24 12.46 6.64
CA ALA A 36 10.48 12.75 5.42
C ALA A 36 9.03 12.24 5.52
N ILE A 37 8.82 11.05 6.09
CA ILE A 37 7.48 10.51 6.35
C ILE A 37 6.76 11.39 7.38
N SER A 38 7.40 11.69 8.52
CA SER A 38 6.79 12.51 9.58
C SER A 38 6.41 13.91 9.08
N ALA A 39 7.29 14.56 8.31
CA ALA A 39 7.01 15.87 7.72
C ALA A 39 5.85 15.80 6.72
N SER A 40 5.75 14.75 5.92
CA SER A 40 4.66 14.56 4.95
C SER A 40 3.31 14.39 5.65
N LEU A 41 3.24 13.57 6.71
CA LEU A 41 2.04 13.39 7.51
C LEU A 41 1.62 14.69 8.21
N ALA A 42 2.58 15.44 8.77
CA ALA A 42 2.32 16.72 9.41
C ALA A 42 1.78 17.77 8.41
N GLN A 43 2.39 17.88 7.23
CA GLN A 43 1.92 18.78 6.16
C GLN A 43 0.51 18.42 5.68
N ALA A 44 0.21 17.12 5.57
CA ALA A 44 -1.14 16.61 5.30
C ALA A 44 -2.12 16.76 6.48
N LYS A 45 -1.67 17.36 7.60
CA LYS A 45 -2.46 17.60 8.83
C LYS A 45 -3.01 16.31 9.44
N VAL A 46 -2.31 15.19 9.27
CA VAL A 46 -2.65 13.92 9.90
C VAL A 46 -2.41 14.05 11.40
N LYS A 47 -3.39 13.63 12.20
CA LYS A 47 -3.37 13.70 13.67
C LYS A 47 -3.41 12.31 14.28
N GLY A 48 -2.84 12.17 15.48
CA GLY A 48 -2.84 10.90 16.23
C GLY A 48 -1.92 9.84 15.63
N CYS A 49 -0.80 10.27 15.02
CA CYS A 49 0.27 9.39 14.54
C CYS A 49 1.54 9.67 15.36
N GLY A 50 1.53 9.33 16.66
CA GLY A 50 2.69 9.49 17.54
C GLY A 50 3.69 8.34 17.41
N ILE A 51 3.20 7.16 17.05
CA ILE A 51 3.96 5.93 16.81
C ILE A 51 3.81 5.60 15.33
N ILE A 52 4.91 5.36 14.65
CA ILE A 52 4.96 5.10 13.22
C ILE A 52 5.80 3.85 12.97
N ARG A 53 5.31 2.98 12.11
CA ARG A 53 6.09 1.92 11.46
C ARG A 53 5.83 1.96 9.96
N TYR A 54 6.83 1.63 9.14
CA TYR A 54 6.66 1.67 7.70
C TYR A 54 7.34 0.52 6.96
N ARG A 55 6.82 0.21 5.77
CA ARG A 55 7.46 -0.64 4.76
C ARG A 55 7.64 0.16 3.48
N VAL A 56 8.67 -0.17 2.71
CA VAL A 56 8.99 0.51 1.44
C VAL A 56 8.37 -0.27 0.30
N SER A 57 7.84 0.41 -0.71
CA SER A 57 7.35 -0.27 -1.90
C SER A 57 8.50 -0.96 -2.64
N ARG A 58 8.23 -2.16 -3.15
CA ARG A 58 9.12 -2.89 -4.06
C ARG A 58 9.38 -2.09 -5.35
N ASP A 59 8.40 -1.32 -5.82
CA ASP A 59 8.45 -0.65 -7.12
C ASP A 59 8.99 0.79 -7.03
N SER A 60 9.05 1.36 -5.81
CA SER A 60 9.50 2.73 -5.59
C SER A 60 10.06 2.92 -4.18
N SER A 61 11.34 3.32 -4.11
CA SER A 61 11.99 3.70 -2.85
C SER A 61 11.45 5.00 -2.23
N SER A 62 10.56 5.69 -2.93
CA SER A 62 9.91 6.93 -2.48
C SER A 62 8.44 6.73 -2.12
N GLU A 63 7.94 5.50 -2.16
CA GLU A 63 6.59 5.12 -1.76
C GLU A 63 6.63 4.28 -0.50
N PHE A 64 5.89 4.70 0.52
CA PHE A 64 5.89 4.05 1.82
C PHE A 64 4.46 3.65 2.22
N LEU A 65 4.29 2.40 2.63
CA LEU A 65 3.15 1.99 3.44
C LEU A 65 3.48 2.35 4.88
N VAL A 66 2.69 3.22 5.47
CA VAL A 66 2.91 3.73 6.82
C VAL A 66 1.75 3.32 7.70
N TYR A 67 2.02 2.54 8.73
CA TYR A 67 1.08 2.32 9.81
C TYR A 67 1.40 3.31 10.92
N CYS A 68 0.38 4.01 11.40
CA CYS A 68 0.52 4.93 12.52
C CYS A 68 -0.51 4.66 13.62
N SER A 69 -0.14 4.96 14.85
CA SER A 69 -1.00 4.87 16.02
C SER A 69 -0.65 5.99 17.01
N ASN A 70 -1.57 6.29 17.92
CA ASN A 70 -1.33 7.16 19.07
C ASN A 70 -1.15 6.38 20.38
N ASP A 71 -1.64 5.14 20.42
CA ASP A 71 -1.76 4.30 21.61
C ASP A 71 -1.10 2.92 21.44
N ASN A 72 -0.50 2.65 20.28
CA ASN A 72 0.09 1.38 19.89
C ASN A 72 -0.92 0.23 19.69
N GLU A 73 -2.22 0.52 19.78
CA GLU A 73 -3.30 -0.47 19.70
C GLU A 73 -4.18 -0.22 18.48
N ASN A 74 -4.60 1.04 18.29
CA ASN A 74 -5.44 1.48 17.19
C ASN A 74 -4.57 1.99 16.05
N TRP A 75 -4.38 1.14 15.04
CA TRP A 75 -3.54 1.45 13.88
C TRP A 75 -4.35 1.94 12.69
N LYS A 76 -3.80 2.92 11.98
CA LYS A 76 -4.29 3.41 10.68
C LYS A 76 -3.19 3.27 9.66
N ALA A 77 -3.57 2.95 8.43
CA ALA A 77 -2.65 2.86 7.32
C ALA A 77 -2.70 4.10 6.42
N TYR A 78 -1.55 4.50 5.90
CA TYR A 78 -1.39 5.59 4.95
C TYR A 78 -0.41 5.19 3.86
N LEU A 79 -0.62 5.70 2.66
CA LEU A 79 0.40 5.68 1.61
C LEU A 79 1.05 7.05 1.54
N VAL A 80 2.37 7.10 1.62
CA VAL A 80 3.13 8.35 1.72
C VAL A 80 4.18 8.40 0.63
N TRP A 81 4.19 9.49 -0.14
CA TRP A 81 5.24 9.82 -1.10
C TRP A 81 5.87 11.17 -0.74
N PRO A 82 6.94 11.19 0.07
CA PRO A 82 7.53 12.43 0.54
C PRO A 82 8.02 13.35 -0.58
N ASN A 83 8.58 12.79 -1.65
CA ASN A 83 9.15 13.57 -2.76
C ASN A 83 8.12 14.41 -3.53
N ILE A 84 6.85 14.02 -3.51
CA ILE A 84 5.75 14.75 -4.14
C ILE A 84 4.72 15.25 -3.12
N ASN A 85 5.06 15.20 -1.82
CA ASN A 85 4.20 15.59 -0.70
C ASN A 85 2.78 15.00 -0.77
N LYS A 86 2.66 13.74 -1.22
CA LYS A 86 1.36 13.06 -1.36
C LYS A 86 1.14 12.10 -0.20
N VAL A 87 -0.03 12.20 0.42
CA VAL A 87 -0.50 11.29 1.47
C VAL A 87 -1.90 10.82 1.11
N LEU A 88 -2.13 9.51 1.11
CA LEU A 88 -3.44 8.91 0.93
C LEU A 88 -3.83 8.09 2.16
N GLY A 89 -5.12 8.06 2.49
CA GLY A 89 -5.68 7.42 3.68
C GLY A 89 -6.50 8.39 4.54
N PRO A 90 -6.89 8.00 5.77
CA PRO A 90 -6.56 6.72 6.40
C PRO A 90 -7.23 5.51 5.74
N TYR A 91 -6.53 4.39 5.74
CA TYR A 91 -7.04 3.06 5.43
C TYR A 91 -7.04 2.19 6.68
N GLN A 92 -7.77 1.07 6.61
CA GLN A 92 -7.60 0.00 7.58
C GLN A 92 -6.24 -0.69 7.34
N PRO A 93 -5.47 -1.01 8.39
CA PRO A 93 -4.33 -1.90 8.27
C PRO A 93 -4.71 -3.21 7.60
N ASP A 94 -3.89 -3.64 6.64
CA ASP A 94 -4.05 -4.95 6.01
C ASP A 94 -3.73 -6.06 7.02
N PRO A 95 -4.66 -7.00 7.26
CA PRO A 95 -4.49 -8.08 8.24
C PRO A 95 -3.45 -9.14 7.82
N SER A 96 -3.03 -9.16 6.55
CA SER A 96 -1.93 -10.03 6.10
C SER A 96 -0.57 -9.57 6.62
N LEU A 97 -0.44 -8.31 7.07
CA LEU A 97 0.82 -7.77 7.56
C LEU A 97 0.89 -7.78 9.10
N PRO A 98 1.70 -8.65 9.72
CA PRO A 98 1.87 -8.72 11.18
C PRO A 98 2.59 -7.46 11.73
#